data_AF-A0A954LX89-F1
#
_entry.id   AF-A0A954LX89-F1
#
_cell.length_a   1.000
_cell.length_b   1.000
_cell.length_c   1.000
_cell.angle_alpha   90.00
_cell.angle_beta   90.00
_cell.angle_gamma   90.00
#
_symmetry.space_group_name_H-M   'P 1'
#
loop_
_entity.id
_entity.type
_entity.pdbx_description
1 polymer ?
#
loop_
_entity_poly.entity_id
_entity_poly.type
_entity_poly.pdbx_seq_one_letter_code
_entity_poly.pdbx_strand_id
1 'polypeptide(L)'
;MSYALSFSPQFFLADDPDVIKRSERPTCVYQALLSMRQETWDAMARDVFGCDPARLDPFTVMDKVRETDTCSNLDSPVQVWIDAEGWYDVLVYEEPEDSLHNTAD
;
A
#
# COMPACT_ATOMS: atom_id res chain seq x y z
N MET A 1 -0.91 -19.92 1.07
CA MET A 1 0.39 -19.83 1.76
C MET A 1 0.68 -18.35 1.85
N SER A 2 0.72 -17.78 3.05
CA SER A 2 1.19 -16.40 3.24
C SER A 2 2.72 -16.42 3.19
N TYR A 3 3.30 -15.64 2.29
CA TYR A 3 4.74 -15.43 2.28
C TYR A 3 5.04 -14.34 3.31
N ALA A 4 5.76 -14.68 4.39
CA ALA A 4 6.35 -13.68 5.26
C ALA A 4 7.42 -12.96 4.42
N LEU A 5 7.12 -11.74 3.99
CA LEU A 5 7.95 -11.02 3.04
C LEU A 5 8.64 -9.90 3.78
N SER A 6 9.96 -10.04 3.86
CA SER A 6 10.85 -8.92 4.10
C SER A 6 10.81 -7.96 2.90
N PHE A 7 9.65 -7.33 2.65
CA PHE A 7 9.49 -6.29 1.65
C PHE A 7 10.51 -5.17 1.92
N SER A 8 11.08 -4.62 0.85
CA SER A 8 12.03 -3.53 0.97
C SER A 8 11.35 -2.29 1.56
N PRO A 9 12.09 -1.41 2.25
CA PRO A 9 11.53 -0.14 2.72
C PRO A 9 10.88 0.68 1.59
N GLN A 10 11.42 0.59 0.37
CA GLN A 10 10.90 1.25 -0.84
C GLN A 10 9.52 0.72 -1.28
N PHE A 11 9.24 -0.57 -1.05
CA PHE A 11 7.91 -1.14 -1.31
C PHE A 11 6.84 -0.49 -0.43
N PHE A 12 7.20 -0.13 0.80
CA PHE A 12 6.31 0.57 1.72
C PHE A 12 6.20 2.07 1.41
N LEU A 13 7.35 2.71 1.14
CA LEU A 13 7.48 4.13 0.90
C LEU A 13 8.60 4.38 -0.12
N ALA A 14 8.23 4.65 -1.37
CA ALA A 14 9.20 4.78 -2.47
C ALA A 14 10.03 6.07 -2.41
N ASP A 15 9.44 7.17 -1.91
CA ASP A 15 10.03 8.51 -1.87
C ASP A 15 9.46 9.29 -0.66
N ASP A 16 9.78 10.58 -0.55
CA ASP A 16 9.24 11.48 0.46
C ASP A 16 7.69 11.46 0.43
N PRO A 17 7.00 11.19 1.56
CA PRO A 17 5.54 11.17 1.63
C PRO A 17 4.90 12.47 1.12
N ASP A 18 5.59 13.61 1.25
CA ASP A 18 5.09 14.91 0.81
C ASP A 18 5.10 15.08 -0.72
N VAL A 19 5.90 14.28 -1.44
CA VAL A 19 5.97 14.33 -2.91
C VAL A 19 5.10 13.26 -3.59
N ILE A 20 4.74 12.20 -2.86
CA ILE A 20 3.95 11.09 -3.40
C ILE A 20 2.51 11.54 -3.64
N LYS A 21 2.05 11.34 -4.88
CA LYS A 21 0.68 11.64 -5.31
C LYS A 21 -0.13 10.38 -5.56
N ARG A 22 -1.45 10.50 -5.47
CA ARG A 22 -2.39 9.43 -5.83
C ARG A 22 -2.14 8.92 -7.26
N SER A 23 -2.30 7.62 -7.46
CA SER A 23 -2.14 6.93 -8.74
C SER A 23 -3.11 5.76 -8.82
N GLU A 24 -3.61 5.47 -10.02
CA GLU A 24 -4.40 4.26 -10.28
C GLU A 24 -3.53 2.99 -10.32
N ARG A 25 -2.22 3.17 -10.50
CA ARG A 25 -1.19 2.11 -10.46
C ARG A 25 -0.13 2.50 -9.44
N PRO A 26 -0.44 2.42 -8.13
CA PRO A 26 0.50 2.80 -7.09
C PRO A 26 1.69 1.83 -7.05
N THR A 27 2.89 2.34 -6.83
CA THR A 27 4.14 1.55 -6.85
C THR A 27 4.70 1.27 -5.45
N CYS A 28 4.08 1.85 -4.42
CA CYS A 28 4.34 1.53 -3.02
C CYS A 28 3.05 1.51 -2.20
N VAL A 29 3.10 0.88 -1.01
CA VAL A 29 1.96 0.76 -0.09
C VAL A 29 1.42 2.14 0.30
N TYR A 30 2.28 3.10 0.63
CA TYR A 30 1.85 4.45 0.99
C TYR A 30 1.02 5.11 -0.12
N GLN A 31 1.48 5.02 -1.37
CA GLN A 31 0.76 5.56 -2.52
C GLN A 31 -0.57 4.82 -2.74
N ALA A 32 -0.60 3.50 -2.52
CA ALA A 32 -1.82 2.71 -2.65
C ALA A 32 -2.87 3.11 -1.61
N LEU A 33 -2.45 3.35 -0.36
CA LEU A 33 -3.31 3.86 0.71
C LEU A 33 -3.83 5.27 0.38
N LEU A 34 -2.97 6.16 -0.12
CA LEU A 34 -3.40 7.49 -0.55
C LEU A 34 -4.44 7.43 -1.68
N SER A 35 -4.34 6.43 -2.55
CA SER A 35 -5.20 6.25 -3.73
C SER A 35 -6.45 5.42 -3.44
N MET A 36 -6.60 4.91 -2.22
CA MET A 36 -7.75 4.13 -1.79
C MET A 36 -9.04 4.95 -1.85
N ARG A 37 -10.14 4.31 -2.22
CA ARG A 37 -11.46 4.94 -2.20
C ARG A 37 -11.83 5.32 -0.77
N GLN A 38 -12.41 6.50 -0.60
CA GLN A 38 -12.76 7.03 0.71
C GLN A 38 -13.74 6.12 1.48
N GLU A 39 -14.70 5.50 0.79
CA GLU A 39 -15.62 4.54 1.40
C GLU A 39 -14.90 3.32 2.00
N THR A 40 -13.88 2.81 1.31
CA THR A 40 -13.05 1.69 1.78
C THR A 40 -12.20 2.12 2.96
N TRP A 41 -11.60 3.31 2.90
CA TRP A 41 -10.85 3.88 4.03
C TRP A 41 -11.71 4.05 5.28
N ASP A 42 -12.92 4.59 5.12
CA ASP A 42 -13.84 4.83 6.23
C ASP A 42 -14.32 3.52 6.87
N ALA A 43 -14.57 2.49 6.07
CA ALA A 43 -14.93 1.16 6.56
C ALA A 43 -13.75 0.52 7.31
N MET A 44 -12.56 0.51 6.70
CA MET A 44 -11.33 -0.01 7.29
C MET A 44 -10.99 0.65 8.63
N ALA A 45 -11.12 1.97 8.73
CA ALA A 45 -10.87 2.71 9.97
C ALA A 45 -11.77 2.25 11.12
N ARG A 46 -13.03 1.93 10.83
CA ARG A 46 -13.99 1.46 11.83
C ARG A 46 -13.78 -0.02 12.16
N ASP A 47 -13.61 -0.84 11.15
CA ASP A 47 -13.62 -2.30 11.29
C ASP A 47 -12.28 -2.84 11.82
N VAL A 48 -11.16 -2.30 11.34
CA VAL A 48 -9.81 -2.78 11.68
C VAL A 48 -9.21 -1.97 12.84
N PHE A 49 -9.39 -0.64 12.82
CA PHE A 49 -8.74 0.26 13.77
C PHE A 49 -9.66 0.77 14.88
N GLY A 50 -10.98 0.56 14.76
CA GLY A 50 -11.96 1.02 15.75
C GLY A 50 -11.97 2.53 15.99
N CYS A 51 -11.55 3.33 14.99
CA CYS A 51 -11.36 4.77 15.14
C CYS A 51 -12.17 5.57 14.11
N ASP A 52 -12.22 6.88 14.32
CA ASP A 52 -12.84 7.78 13.34
C ASP A 52 -11.96 7.87 12.08
N PRO A 53 -12.52 7.74 10.87
CA PRO A 53 -11.73 7.79 9.63
C PRO A 53 -10.89 9.06 9.44
N ALA A 54 -11.34 10.20 9.97
CA ALA A 54 -10.61 11.46 9.91
C ALA A 54 -9.41 11.51 10.86
N ARG A 55 -9.31 10.56 11.79
CA ARG A 55 -8.19 10.40 12.73
C ARG A 55 -7.25 9.28 12.34
N LEU A 56 -7.59 8.46 11.35
CA LEU A 56 -6.71 7.42 10.85
C LEU A 56 -5.63 8.05 9.98
N ASP A 57 -4.39 7.64 10.22
CA ASP A 57 -3.23 8.11 9.47
C ASP A 57 -2.65 6.98 8.61
N PRO A 58 -2.24 7.24 7.35
CA PRO A 58 -1.67 6.22 6.48
C PRO A 58 -0.48 5.46 7.07
N PHE A 59 0.36 6.08 7.89
CA PHE A 59 1.48 5.37 8.52
C PHE A 59 1.01 4.34 9.55
N THR A 60 -0.08 4.62 10.26
CA THR A 60 -0.70 3.64 11.17
C THR A 60 -1.17 2.40 10.40
N VAL A 61 -1.74 2.60 9.21
CA VAL A 61 -2.16 1.49 8.34
C VAL A 61 -0.96 0.74 7.79
N MET A 62 0.11 1.43 7.41
CA MET A 62 1.35 0.78 7.00
C MET A 62 1.98 -0.07 8.11
N ASP A 63 1.97 0.39 9.35
CA ASP A 63 2.45 -0.39 10.48
C ASP A 63 1.58 -1.65 10.68
N LYS A 64 0.27 -1.55 10.47
CA LYS A 64 -0.61 -2.72 10.45
C LYS A 64 -0.29 -3.71 9.33
N VAL A 65 0.02 -3.21 8.14
CA VAL A 65 0.46 -4.05 7.02
C VAL A 65 1.77 -4.78 7.36
N ARG A 66 2.72 -4.09 8.01
CA ARG A 66 3.97 -4.71 8.48
C ARG A 66 3.74 -5.78 9.55
N GLU A 67 2.77 -5.56 10.44
CA GLU A 67 2.36 -6.57 11.44
C GLU A 67 1.69 -7.78 10.80
N THR A 68 0.86 -7.55 9.78
CA THR A 68 0.09 -8.60 9.11
C THR A 68 0.99 -9.46 8.24
N ASP A 69 2.03 -8.88 7.64
CA ASP A 69 3.08 -9.55 6.86
C ASP A 69 2.53 -10.62 5.91
N THR A 70 1.42 -10.29 5.23
CA THR A 70 0.70 -11.22 4.36
C THR A 70 0.41 -10.57 3.01
N CYS A 71 0.80 -11.28 1.95
CA CYS A 71 0.37 -11.01 0.58
C CYS A 71 -0.26 -12.25 -0.04
N SER A 72 -1.10 -12.07 -1.06
CA SER A 72 -1.74 -13.20 -1.76
C SER A 72 -0.92 -13.72 -2.95
N ASN A 73 -0.04 -12.89 -3.52
CA ASN A 73 0.80 -13.19 -4.67
C ASN A 73 2.14 -12.42 -4.61
N LEU A 74 3.12 -12.88 -5.40
CA LEU A 74 4.41 -12.20 -5.61
C LEU A 74 4.50 -11.52 -6.99
N ASP A 75 3.56 -11.82 -7.88
CA ASP A 75 3.50 -11.24 -9.23
C ASP A 75 2.84 -9.86 -9.18
N SER A 76 3.30 -8.95 -10.03
CA SER A 76 2.70 -7.62 -10.12
C SER A 76 1.27 -7.65 -10.70
N PRO A 77 0.28 -6.97 -10.08
CA PRO A 77 0.39 -6.24 -8.81
C PRO A 77 0.41 -7.18 -7.60
N VAL A 78 1.29 -6.87 -6.65
CA VAL A 78 1.34 -7.53 -5.35
C VAL A 78 0.14 -7.09 -4.54
N GLN A 79 -0.72 -8.03 -4.18
CA GLN A 79 -1.86 -7.80 -3.30
C GLN A 79 -1.43 -7.98 -1.85
N VAL A 80 -1.47 -6.89 -1.09
CA VAL A 80 -1.00 -6.79 0.29
C VAL A 80 -2.19 -6.66 1.22
N TRP A 81 -2.27 -7.52 2.24
CA TRP A 81 -3.38 -7.50 3.18
C TRP A 81 -3.11 -6.53 4.34
N ILE A 82 -4.16 -5.79 4.72
CA ILE A 82 -4.13 -4.85 5.84
C ILE A 82 -4.61 -5.53 7.12
N ASP A 83 -5.57 -6.44 7.00
CA ASP A 83 -6.06 -7.26 8.10
C ASP A 83 -5.74 -8.75 7.89
N ALA A 84 -5.73 -9.51 8.99
CA ALA A 84 -5.37 -10.92 8.97
C ALA A 84 -6.40 -11.81 8.26
N GLU A 85 -7.64 -11.36 8.10
CA GLU A 85 -8.70 -12.10 7.42
C GLU A 85 -8.73 -11.81 5.91
N GLY A 86 -8.01 -10.78 5.44
CA GLY A 86 -7.86 -10.41 4.04
C GLY A 86 -9.08 -9.69 3.46
N TRP A 87 -9.88 -9.03 4.30
CA TRP A 87 -11.03 -8.24 3.85
C TRP A 87 -10.63 -6.90 3.21
N TYR A 88 -9.51 -6.36 3.68
CA TYR A 88 -8.95 -5.10 3.25
C TYR A 88 -7.55 -5.34 2.68
N ASP A 89 -7.38 -4.95 1.44
CA ASP A 89 -6.13 -5.11 0.71
C ASP A 89 -5.80 -3.89 -0.15
N VAL A 90 -4.53 -3.78 -0.52
CA VAL A 90 -4.04 -2.83 -1.52
C VAL A 90 -3.23 -3.56 -2.59
N LEU A 91 -3.31 -3.05 -3.82
CA LEU A 91 -2.53 -3.53 -4.94
C LEU A 91 -1.32 -2.63 -5.14
N VAL A 92 -0.12 -3.20 -5.15
CA VAL A 92 1.15 -2.49 -5.39
C VAL A 92 1.75 -3.00 -6.70
N TYR A 93 1.89 -2.11 -7.66
CA TYR A 93 2.41 -2.41 -8.99
C TYR A 93 3.92 -2.25 -9.03
N GLU A 94 4.55 -2.94 -9.98
CA GLU A 94 5.93 -2.65 -10.34
C GLU A 94 6.00 -1.30 -11.07
N GLU A 95 7.11 -0.59 -10.87
CA GLU A 95 7.38 0.61 -11.66
C GLU A 95 7.50 0.24 -13.14
N PRO A 96 6.85 0.99 -14.05
CA PRO A 96 7.01 0.74 -15.47
C PRO A 96 8.48 0.98 -15.88
N GLU A 97 9.08 -0.02 -16.52
CA GLU A 97 10.48 0.02 -17.02
C GLU A 97 10.77 1.23 -17.93
N ASP A 98 9.74 1.82 -18.55
CA ASP A 98 9.83 3.00 -19.42
C ASP A 98 10.28 4.29 -18.71
N SER A 99 10.30 4.32 -17.37
CA SER A 99 10.74 5.50 -16.60
C SER A 99 12.25 5.74 -16.66
N LEU A 100 13.03 4.76 -17.14
CA LEU A 100 14.51 4.79 -17.18
C LEU A 100 15.09 5.25 -18.54
N HIS A 101 14.27 5.48 -19.57
CA HIS A 101 14.76 5.77 -20.93
C HIS A 101 14.84 7.27 -21.32
N ASN A 102 14.65 8.22 -20.40
CA ASN A 102 14.68 9.65 -20.76
C ASN A 102 15.81 10.46 -20.10
N THR A 103 17.02 9.89 -20.06
CA THR A 103 18.26 10.66 -19.88
C THR A 103 19.29 10.24 -20.93
N ALA A 104 19.03 10.56 -22.19
CA ALA A 104 20.05 10.64 -23.23
C ALA A 104 19.52 11.46 -24.43
N ASP A 105 19.61 12.79 -24.33
CA ASP A 105 20.00 13.68 -25.45
C ASP A 105 20.37 15.07 -24.90
#